data_AF-A0A3L7S840-F1
#
_entry.id   AF-A0A3L7S840-F1
#
_cell.length_a   1.000
_cell.length_b   1.000
_cell.length_c   1.000
_cell.angle_alpha   90.00
_cell.angle_beta   90.00
_cell.angle_gamma   90.00
#
_symmetry.space_group_name_H-M   'P 1'
#
loop_
_entity.id
_entity.type
_entity.pdbx_description
1 polymer ?
#
loop_
_entity_poly.entity_id
_entity_poly.type
_entity_poly.pdbx_seq_one_letter_code
_entity_poly.pdbx_strand_id
1 'polypeptide(L)' 'MGVGLRAHTFSNTSIDSKMVEFINIVISDINGCKPCTAGHVDKIRSLGVADEAILEAVQCAATMAAGCSFLNMSHLEKT' A
#
# COMPACT_ATOMS: atom_id res chain seq x y z
N MET A 1 2.81 7.99 19.25
CA MET A 1 2.26 6.76 19.85
C MET A 1 2.37 5.67 18.79
N GLY A 2 3.25 4.69 18.96
CA GLY A 2 3.44 3.63 17.96
C GLY A 2 2.23 2.70 17.99
N VAL A 3 1.58 2.51 16.84
CA VAL A 3 0.56 1.48 16.69
C VAL A 3 1.26 0.13 16.89
N GLY A 4 0.99 -0.51 18.03
CA GLY A 4 1.57 -1.80 18.41
C GLY A 4 0.96 -2.97 17.64
N LEU A 5 1.02 -2.93 16.31
CA LEU A 5 0.72 -4.10 15.48
C LEU A 5 1.88 -5.09 15.64
N ARG A 6 1.60 -6.24 16.24
CA ARG A 6 2.55 -7.36 16.23
C ARG A 6 2.68 -7.82 14.78
N ALA A 7 3.74 -7.40 14.09
CA ALA A 7 4.01 -7.68 12.69
C ALA A 7 4.38 -9.16 12.39
N HIS A 8 3.81 -10.11 13.14
CA HIS A 8 4.08 -11.54 12.95
C HIS A 8 3.69 -12.02 11.54
N THR A 9 2.71 -11.37 10.90
CA THR A 9 2.31 -11.66 9.52
C THR A 9 3.46 -11.43 8.51
N PHE A 10 4.40 -10.54 8.82
CA PHE A 10 5.46 -10.12 7.90
C PHE A 10 6.86 -10.62 8.29
N SER A 11 7.01 -11.35 9.40
CA SER A 11 8.33 -11.80 9.90
C SER A 11 8.83 -13.11 9.30
N ASN A 12 8.11 -13.72 8.35
CA ASN A 12 8.54 -14.95 7.67
C ASN A 12 7.87 -15.11 6.29
N THR A 13 7.82 -14.03 5.51
CA THR A 13 7.24 -14.03 4.17
C THR A 13 8.24 -14.52 3.13
N SER A 14 7.74 -15.06 2.01
CA SER A 14 8.57 -15.35 0.83
C SER A 14 9.00 -14.08 0.07
N ILE A 15 8.42 -12.93 0.39
CA ILE A 15 8.75 -11.62 -0.16
C ILE A 15 9.69 -10.86 0.78
N ASP A 16 10.54 -10.01 0.20
CA ASP A 16 11.52 -9.22 0.95
C ASP A 16 10.89 -8.04 1.69
N SER A 17 11.68 -7.41 2.57
CA SER A 17 11.19 -6.29 3.38
C SER A 17 10.77 -5.07 2.55
N LYS A 18 11.37 -4.86 1.37
CA LYS A 18 10.99 -3.73 0.50
C LYS A 18 9.60 -3.95 -0.08
N MET A 19 9.33 -5.16 -0.57
CA MET A 19 8.01 -5.55 -1.08
C MET A 19 6.93 -5.49 -0.01
N VAL A 20 7.24 -5.93 1.21
CA VAL A 20 6.32 -5.79 2.35
C VAL A 20 5.97 -4.31 2.59
N GLU A 21 6.97 -3.43 2.60
CA GLU A 21 6.71 -2.00 2.81
C GLU A 21 5.95 -1.36 1.65
N PHE A 22 6.21 -1.72 0.39
CA PHE A 22 5.40 -1.26 -0.74
C PHE A 22 3.93 -1.63 -0.57
N ILE A 23 3.63 -2.88 -0.17
CA ILE A 23 2.26 -3.34 0.10
C ILE A 23 1.64 -2.51 1.23
N ASN A 24 2.37 -2.28 2.32
CA ASN A 24 1.86 -1.49 3.43
C ASN A 24 1.57 -0.04 3.02
N ILE A 25 2.42 0.59 2.20
CA ILE A 25 2.21 1.94 1.68
C ILE A 25 0.94 2.00 0.84
N VAL A 26 0.80 1.15 -0.18
CA VAL A 26 -0.34 1.23 -1.10
C VAL A 26 -1.68 0.93 -0.43
N ILE A 27 -1.71 0.00 0.52
CA ILE A 27 -2.93 -0.30 1.28
C ILE A 27 -3.26 0.85 2.25
N SER A 28 -2.24 1.45 2.88
CA SER A 28 -2.44 2.61 3.75
C SER A 28 -2.98 3.82 2.98
N ASP A 29 -2.48 4.05 1.77
CA ASP A 29 -2.88 5.14 0.88
C ASP A 29 -4.32 4.97 0.39
N ILE A 30 -4.68 3.80 -0.14
CA ILE A 30 -6.04 3.48 -0.57
C ILE A 30 -7.05 3.66 0.58
N ASN A 31 -6.67 3.26 1.80
CA ASN A 31 -7.52 3.40 2.98
C ASN A 31 -7.52 4.82 3.58
N GLY A 32 -6.70 5.74 3.06
CA GLY A 32 -6.57 7.10 3.58
C GLY A 32 -5.96 7.21 4.99
N CYS A 33 -5.20 6.20 5.45
CA CYS A 33 -4.54 6.25 6.74
C CYS A 33 -3.27 7.10 6.68
N LYS A 34 -3.40 8.40 6.92
CA LYS A 34 -2.26 9.35 6.95
C LYS A 34 -1.08 8.91 7.85
N PRO A 35 -1.28 8.54 9.13
CA PRO A 35 -0.15 8.15 9.98
C PRO A 35 0.49 6.82 9.54
N CYS A 36 -0.29 5.87 9.01
CA CYS A 36 0.25 4.62 8.47
C CYS A 36 1.11 4.90 7.23
N THR A 37 0.59 5.68 6.30
CA THR A 37 1.28 6.05 5.06
C THR A 37 2.60 6.75 5.35
N ALA A 38 2.59 7.75 6.23
CA ALA A 38 3.82 8.45 6.62
C ALA A 38 4.85 7.50 7.26
N GLY A 39 4.42 6.64 8.20
CA GLY A 39 5.32 5.70 8.87
C GLY A 39 5.94 4.67 7.92
N HIS A 40 5.17 4.13 6.97
CA HIS A 40 5.66 3.17 6.00
C HIS A 40 6.54 3.82 4.92
N VAL A 41 6.25 5.06 4.52
CA VAL A 41 7.13 5.83 3.63
C VAL A 41 8.49 6.10 4.29
N ASP A 42 8.50 6.50 5.57
CA ASP A 42 9.76 6.68 6.30
C ASP A 42 10.54 5.37 6.41
N LYS A 43 9.83 4.26 6.64
CA LYS A 43 10.44 2.93 6.73
C LYS A 43 11.04 2.49 5.40
N ILE A 44 10.34 2.62 4.28
CA ILE A 44 10.87 2.18 2.98
C ILE A 44 12.05 3.04 2.51
N ARG A 45 12.04 4.34 2.82
CA ARG A 45 13.18 5.24 2.60
C ARG A 45 14.40 4.78 3.39
N SER A 46 14.23 4.31 4.63
CA SER A 46 15.31 3.72 5.43
C SER A 46 15.92 2.45 4.80
N LEU A 47 15.20 1.78 3.89
CA LEU A 47 15.68 0.63 3.12
C LEU A 47 16.38 1.04 1.81
N GLY A 48 16.59 2.33 1.57
CA GLY A 48 17.29 2.87 0.41
C GLY A 48 16.48 2.80 -0.89
N VAL A 49 15.14 2.79 -0.80
CA VAL A 49 14.26 2.88 -1.97
C VAL A 49 14.10 4.34 -2.37
N ALA A 50 14.19 4.63 -3.67
CA ALA A 50 14.04 5.97 -4.22
C ALA A 50 12.57 6.40 -4.22
N ASP A 51 12.31 7.70 -4.03
CA ASP A 51 10.95 8.25 -3.94
C ASP A 51 10.15 8.03 -5.24
N GLU A 52 10.81 7.95 -6.40
CA GLU A 52 10.18 7.64 -7.69
C GLU A 52 9.52 6.26 -7.68
N ALA A 53 10.14 5.26 -7.07
CA ALA A 53 9.58 3.92 -6.95
C ALA A 53 8.38 3.88 -5.97
N ILE A 54 8.41 4.72 -4.93
CA ILE A 54 7.27 4.89 -4.01
C ILE A 54 6.09 5.51 -4.76
N LEU A 55 6.34 6.55 -5.56
CA LEU A 55 5.31 7.19 -6.39
C LEU A 55 4.74 6.23 -7.44
N GLU A 56 5.59 5.43 -8.09
CA GLU A 56 5.15 4.40 -9.04
C GLU A 56 4.22 3.37 -8.37
N ALA A 57 4.55 2.91 -7.16
CA ALA A 57 3.71 1.98 -6.41
C ALA A 57 2.31 2.58 -6.11
N VAL A 58 2.26 3.86 -5.72
CA VAL A 58 1.00 4.58 -5.52
C VAL A 58 0.20 4.72 -6.83
N GLN A 59 0.86 5.00 -7.95
CA GLN A 59 0.21 5.06 -9.26
C GLN A 59 -0.38 3.71 -9.71
N CYS A 60 0.33 2.62 -9.44
CA CYS A 60 -0.18 1.26 -9.66
C CYS A 60 -1.44 1.00 -8.82
N ALA A 61 -1.40 1.38 -7.54
CA ALA A 61 -2.52 1.25 -6.62
C ALA A 61 -3.75 2.06 -7.07
N ALA A 62 -3.55 3.31 -7.49
CA ALA A 62 -4.60 4.17 -8.03
C ALA A 62 -5.26 3.57 -9.29
N THR A 63 -4.45 3.00 -10.19
CA THR A 63 -4.95 2.32 -11.40
C THR A 63 -5.83 1.13 -11.03
N MET A 64 -5.41 0.31 -10.08
CA MET A 64 -6.19 -0.82 -9.58
C MET A 64 -7.50 -0.37 -8.91
N ALA A 65 -7.45 0.67 -8.06
CA ALA A 65 -8.63 1.21 -7.40
C ALA A 65 -9.67 1.77 -8.41
N ALA A 66 -9.20 2.44 -9.46
CA ALA A 66 -10.06 2.91 -10.55
C ALA A 66 -10.71 1.73 -11.31
N GLY A 67 -9.94 0.69 -11.63
CA GLY A 67 -10.46 -0.52 -12.28
C GLY A 67 -11.52 -1.24 -11.45
N CYS A 68 -11.29 -1.40 -10.14
CA CYS A 68 -12.27 -1.97 -9.21
C CYS A 68 -13.56 -1.12 -9.14
N SER A 69 -13.42 0.21 -9.14
CA SER A 69 -14.57 1.12 -9.12
C SER A 69 -15.39 1.00 -10.40
N PHE A 70 -14.74 0.92 -11.56
CA PHE A 70 -15.39 0.69 -12.85
C PHE A 70 -16.14 -0.65 -12.88
N LEU A 71 -15.51 -1.73 -12.41
CA LEU A 71 -16.16 -3.04 -12.31
C LEU A 71 -17.39 -2.98 -11.41
N ASN A 72 -17.30 -2.37 -10.23
CA ASN A 72 -18.45 -2.22 -9.34
C ASN A 72 -19.61 -1.46 -10.00
N MET A 73 -19.33 -0.42 -10.78
CA MET A 73 -20.36 0.31 -11.53
C MET A 73 -20.99 -0.54 -12.64
N SER A 74 -20.19 -1.34 -13.36
CA SER A 74 -20.72 -2.21 -14.45
C SER A 74 -21.68 -3.30 -13.97
N HIS A 75 -21.61 -3.70 -12.69
CA HIS A 75 -22.57 -4.63 -12.11
C HIS A 75 -23.92 -3.96 -11.77
N LEU A 76 -23.94 -2.64 -11.54
CA LEU A 76 -25.17 -1.89 -11.28
C LEU A 76 -26.07 -1.75 -12.51
N GLU A 77 -25.52 -1.85 -13.73
CA GLU A 77 -26.32 -1.83 -14.96
C GLU A 77 -27.12 -3.13 -15.17
N LYS A 78 -26.84 -4.19 -14.41
CA LYS A 78 -27.48 -5.52 -14.54
C LYS A 78 -28.53 -5.82 -13.48
N THR A 79 -28.78 -4.90 -12.54
CA THR A 79 -29.80 -5.01 -11.48
C THR A 79 -30.84 -3.93 -11.65
#